data_AF-A0A392QPZ5-F1
#
_entry.id   AF-A0A392QPZ5-F1
#
_cell.length_a   1.000
_cell.length_b   1.000
_cell.length_c   1.000
_cell.angle_alpha   90.00
_cell.angle_beta   90.00
_cell.angle_gamma   90.00
#
_symmetry.space_group_name_H-M   'P 1'
#
loop_
_entity.id
_entity.type
_entity.pdbx_description
1 polymer ?
#
loop_
_entity_poly.entity_id
_entity_poly.type
_entity_poly.pdbx_seq_one_letter_code
_entity_poly.pdbx_strand_id
1 'polypeptide(L)'
;PTGWSGRFWARTGCKFDDSGHGTCSTGDCGSGEINCNGNGATPPATLAEFTLGTGSPDYYDVSLVDGYNLPVIVETNGGSGSCEATGCGEDIN
;
A
#
# COMPACT_ATOMS: atom_id res chain seq x y z
N PRO A 1 9.18 -2.37 -11.98
CA PRO A 1 10.02 -3.09 -12.97
C PRO A 1 9.66 -4.58 -12.94
N THR A 2 9.99 -5.36 -13.96
CA THR A 2 9.91 -6.82 -13.86
C THR A 2 10.87 -7.30 -12.77
N GLY A 3 10.45 -8.23 -11.91
CA GLY A 3 11.23 -8.63 -10.73
C GLY A 3 11.12 -7.68 -9.53
N TRP A 4 10.15 -6.75 -9.55
CA TRP A 4 9.94 -5.84 -8.42
C TRP A 4 9.15 -6.53 -7.30
N SER A 5 9.59 -6.29 -6.06
CA SER A 5 8.83 -6.61 -4.88
C SER A 5 8.71 -5.37 -4.01
N GLY A 6 7.53 -5.15 -3.45
CA GLY A 6 7.26 -4.02 -2.58
C GLY A 6 5.80 -3.94 -2.20
N ARG A 7 5.45 -2.82 -1.57
CA ARG A 7 4.14 -2.61 -0.99
C ARG A 7 3.65 -1.18 -1.20
N PHE A 8 2.34 -1.04 -1.23
CA PHE A 8 1.64 0.23 -1.22
C PHE A 8 0.76 0.33 0.03
N TRP A 9 0.51 1.55 0.47
CA TRP A 9 -0.46 1.89 1.51
C TRP A 9 -0.97 3.30 1.26
N ALA A 10 -2.08 3.66 1.89
CA ALA A 10 -2.64 4.99 1.81
C ALA A 10 -2.50 5.72 3.16
N ARG A 11 -2.27 7.03 3.10
CA ARG A 11 -2.19 7.91 4.26
C ARG A 11 -3.48 8.72 4.41
N THR A 12 -3.95 8.93 5.63
CA THR A 12 -5.14 9.76 5.90
C THR A 12 -4.88 10.86 6.91
N GLY A 13 -5.70 11.91 6.88
CA GLY A 13 -5.57 13.05 7.78
C GLY A 13 -4.27 13.83 7.57
N CYS A 14 -3.77 13.87 6.33
CA CYS A 14 -2.52 14.53 5.99
C CYS A 14 -2.66 16.05 5.96
N LYS A 15 -1.67 16.74 6.51
CA LYS A 15 -1.53 18.19 6.44
C LYS A 15 -0.11 18.52 6.01
N PHE A 16 0.03 19.07 4.80
CA PHE A 16 1.30 19.53 4.25
C PHE A 16 1.24 21.05 4.02
N ASP A 17 2.37 21.72 4.19
CA ASP A 17 2.55 23.12 3.80
C ASP A 17 2.82 23.26 2.29
N ASP A 18 2.93 24.51 1.80
CA ASP A 18 3.20 24.81 0.39
C ASP A 18 4.58 24.31 -0.09
N SER A 19 5.47 23.97 0.85
CA SER A 19 6.79 23.38 0.57
C SER A 19 6.75 21.85 0.59
N GLY A 20 5.59 21.24 0.83
CA GLY A 20 5.39 19.80 0.86
C GLY A 20 5.81 19.14 2.18
N HIS A 21 6.03 19.90 3.26
CA HIS A 21 6.37 19.36 4.57
C HIS A 21 5.14 19.19 5.45
N GLY A 22 5.08 18.07 6.17
CA GLY A 22 3.86 17.74 6.90
C GLY A 22 3.84 16.34 7.49
N THR A 23 2.68 15.97 8.02
CA THR A 23 2.42 14.67 8.64
C THR A 23 1.01 14.19 8.36
N CYS A 24 0.79 12.89 8.49
CA CYS A 24 -0.49 12.22 8.38
C CYS A 24 -0.90 11.56 9.70
N SER A 25 -2.21 11.38 9.89
CA SER A 25 -2.75 10.77 11.11
C SER A 25 -2.65 9.25 11.11
N THR A 26 -2.78 8.61 9.94
CA THR A 26 -2.57 7.17 9.76
C THR A 26 -1.65 6.90 8.57
N GLY A 27 -0.88 5.81 8.65
CA GLY A 27 0.03 5.38 7.59
C GLY A 27 1.20 6.33 7.31
N ASP A 28 1.46 7.32 8.18
CA ASP A 28 2.55 8.29 7.98
C ASP A 28 3.89 7.57 7.82
N CYS A 29 4.73 8.05 6.91
CA CYS A 29 6.01 7.41 6.61
C CYS A 29 7.22 8.09 7.25
N GLY A 30 6.98 9.05 8.16
CA GLY A 30 8.02 9.67 8.98
C GLY A 30 9.06 10.48 8.22
N SER A 31 8.90 10.68 6.91
CA SER A 31 9.82 11.50 6.11
C SER A 31 9.66 13.00 6.39
N GLY A 32 8.52 13.41 6.96
CA GLY A 32 8.16 14.81 7.09
C GLY A 32 7.81 15.47 5.74
N GLU A 33 7.73 14.71 4.66
CA GLU A 33 7.50 15.17 3.29
C GLU A 33 6.34 14.41 2.64
N ILE A 34 5.81 14.97 1.56
CA ILE A 34 4.86 14.24 0.69
C ILE A 34 5.49 12.94 0.17
N ASN A 35 6.78 12.95 -0.19
CA ASN A 35 7.48 11.75 -0.63
C ASN A 35 7.95 10.92 0.56
N CYS A 36 7.74 9.60 0.52
CA CYS A 36 8.17 8.71 1.60
C CYS A 36 9.66 8.36 1.55
N ASN A 37 10.37 8.68 0.47
CA ASN A 37 11.84 8.58 0.37
C ASN A 37 12.43 7.22 0.81
N GLY A 38 11.71 6.13 0.54
CA GLY A 38 12.12 4.77 0.90
C GLY A 38 11.65 4.29 2.28
N ASN A 39 11.06 5.17 3.10
CA ASN A 39 10.44 4.77 4.37
C ASN A 39 9.13 4.02 4.14
N GLY A 40 8.82 3.09 5.05
CA GLY A 40 7.52 2.41 5.11
C GLY A 40 6.48 3.18 5.91
N ALA A 41 5.24 2.68 5.91
CA ALA A 41 4.18 3.17 6.78
C ALA A 41 4.51 2.96 8.26
N THR A 42 4.11 3.91 9.10
CA THR A 42 3.97 3.70 10.54
C THR A 42 2.61 3.03 10.79
N PRO A 43 2.56 1.83 11.40
CA PRO A 43 1.32 1.16 11.75
C PRO A 43 0.41 2.01 12.68
N PRO A 44 -0.93 1.90 12.57
CA PRO A 44 -1.65 0.95 11.72
C PRO A 44 -1.79 1.41 10.26
N ALA A 45 -1.63 0.46 9.32
CA ALA A 45 -1.85 0.69 7.90
C ALA A 45 -2.22 -0.60 7.14
N THR A 46 -3.29 -0.55 6.35
CA THR A 46 -3.61 -1.59 5.38
C THR A 46 -2.56 -1.59 4.27
N LEU A 47 -1.94 -2.75 3.99
CA LEU A 47 -0.90 -2.89 2.99
C LEU A 47 -1.41 -3.65 1.77
N ALA A 48 -1.06 -3.18 0.57
CA ALA A 48 -1.17 -3.95 -0.67
C ALA A 48 0.23 -4.40 -1.08
N GLU A 49 0.51 -5.69 -1.03
CA GLU A 49 1.83 -6.28 -1.22
C GLU A 49 1.92 -6.94 -2.60
N PHE A 50 3.08 -6.83 -3.25
CA PHE A 50 3.30 -7.32 -4.61
C PHE A 50 4.68 -7.95 -4.74
N THR A 51 4.73 -9.08 -5.43
CA THR A 51 5.95 -9.72 -5.92
C THR A 51 5.73 -10.05 -7.39
N LEU A 52 6.35 -9.25 -8.27
CA LEU A 52 6.23 -9.39 -9.72
C LEU A 52 7.35 -10.28 -10.24
N GLY A 53 6.98 -11.41 -10.83
CA GLY A 53 7.90 -12.43 -11.30
C GLY A 53 8.73 -12.01 -12.51
N THR A 54 9.77 -12.79 -12.79
CA THR A 54 10.54 -12.73 -14.05
C THR A 54 10.46 -14.09 -14.73
N GLY A 55 9.40 -14.30 -15.50
CA GLY A 55 9.08 -15.63 -16.06
C GLY A 55 8.45 -16.60 -15.05
N SER A 56 8.12 -16.12 -13.85
CA SER A 56 7.32 -16.81 -12.84
C SER A 56 5.98 -16.08 -12.62
N PRO A 57 4.99 -16.72 -11.98
CA PRO A 57 3.75 -16.04 -11.60
C PRO A 57 4.01 -14.83 -10.69
N ASP A 58 3.11 -13.86 -10.79
CA ASP A 58 3.02 -12.74 -9.85
C ASP A 58 2.23 -13.17 -8.61
N TYR A 59 2.61 -12.61 -7.45
CA TYR A 59 1.88 -12.78 -6.19
C TYR A 59 1.52 -11.41 -5.65
N TYR A 60 0.30 -11.27 -5.16
CA TYR A 60 -0.19 -10.05 -4.55
C TYR A 60 -1.26 -10.37 -3.51
N ASP A 61 -1.33 -9.55 -2.48
CA ASP A 61 -2.31 -9.68 -1.40
C ASP A 61 -2.59 -8.33 -0.74
N VAL A 62 -3.70 -8.27 0.01
CA VAL A 62 -3.97 -7.18 0.94
C VAL A 62 -3.79 -7.72 2.35
N SER A 63 -2.89 -7.08 3.09
CA SER A 63 -2.43 -7.51 4.40
C SER A 63 -2.84 -6.52 5.48
N LEU A 64 -3.39 -7.07 6.56
CA LEU A 64 -3.72 -6.35 7.79
C LEU A 64 -2.75 -6.66 8.93
N VAL A 65 -1.60 -7.27 8.61
CA VAL A 65 -0.56 -7.61 9.60
C VAL A 65 -0.06 -6.36 10.32
N ASP A 66 0.10 -5.26 9.57
CA ASP A 66 0.47 -3.94 10.10
C ASP A 66 -0.75 -3.12 10.53
N GLY A 67 -1.90 -3.76 10.77
CA GLY A 67 -3.15 -3.12 11.18
C GLY A 67 -4.01 -2.62 10.01
N TYR A 68 -5.07 -1.89 10.35
CA TYR A 68 -6.04 -1.35 9.40
C TYR A 68 -6.14 0.16 9.52
N ASN A 69 -6.31 0.84 8.38
CA ASN A 69 -6.68 2.25 8.35
C ASN A 69 -7.71 2.60 7.28
N LEU A 70 -7.69 1.90 6.15
CA LEU A 70 -8.60 2.11 5.02
C LEU A 70 -8.95 0.78 4.33
N PRO A 71 -10.12 0.70 3.68
CA PRO A 71 -10.46 -0.42 2.83
C PRO A 71 -9.61 -0.36 1.55
N VAL A 72 -9.07 -1.50 1.15
CA VAL A 72 -8.21 -1.64 -0.02
C VAL A 72 -8.57 -2.92 -0.77
N ILE A 73 -8.70 -2.82 -2.09
CA ILE A 73 -8.86 -3.94 -3.00
C ILE A 73 -7.79 -3.83 -4.08
N VAL A 74 -7.13 -4.94 -4.39
CA VAL A 74 -6.26 -5.12 -5.55
C VAL A 74 -7.00 -5.96 -6.57
N GLU A 75 -7.26 -5.38 -7.74
CA GLU A 75 -7.84 -6.07 -8.89
C GLU A 75 -6.83 -6.08 -10.04
N THR A 76 -6.71 -7.23 -10.71
CA THR A 76 -5.84 -7.36 -11.88
C THR A 76 -6.58 -7.03 -13.16
N ASN A 77 -5.94 -6.31 -14.07
CA ASN A 77 -6.42 -6.10 -15.43
C ASN A 77 -5.57 -6.94 -16.42
N GLY A 78 -6.16 -8.00 -16.97
CA GLY A 78 -5.43 -8.96 -17.81
C GLY A 78 -4.71 -10.03 -16.98
N GLY A 79 -3.63 -10.60 -17.53
CA GLY A 79 -2.94 -11.75 -16.95
C GLY A 79 -3.61 -13.09 -17.28
N SER A 80 -3.02 -14.18 -16.80
CA SER A 80 -3.53 -15.54 -16.97
C SER A 80 -3.34 -16.34 -15.69
N GLY A 81 -4.27 -17.24 -15.37
CA GLY A 81 -4.31 -17.96 -14.10
C GLY A 81 -5.51 -17.54 -13.28
N SER A 82 -5.43 -17.65 -11.94
CA SER A 82 -6.54 -17.27 -11.06
C SER A 82 -6.82 -15.76 -11.12
N CYS A 83 -5.79 -14.91 -11.07
CA CYS A 83 -5.90 -13.45 -11.22
C CYS A 83 -7.10 -12.84 -10.47
N GLU A 84 -7.37 -13.36 -9.26
CA GLU A 84 -8.55 -12.98 -8.48
C GLU A 84 -8.32 -11.66 -7.75
N ALA A 85 -9.39 -10.91 -7.55
CA ALA A 85 -9.33 -9.73 -6.69
C ALA A 85 -9.06 -10.17 -5.24
N THR A 86 -8.25 -9.39 -4.51
CA THR A 86 -7.95 -9.61 -3.09
C THR A 86 -8.07 -8.29 -2.36
N GLY A 87 -8.59 -8.30 -1.12
CA GLY A 87 -8.86 -7.06 -0.43
C GLY A 87 -9.66 -7.17 0.85
N CYS A 88 -9.68 -6.06 1.57
CA CYS A 88 -10.61 -5.75 2.63
C CYS A 88 -11.44 -4.55 2.16
N GLY A 89 -12.63 -4.82 1.59
CA GLY A 89 -13.51 -3.78 1.03
C GLY A 89 -14.40 -3.07 2.05
N GLU A 90 -14.45 -3.58 3.29
CA GLU A 90 -15.30 -3.07 4.36
C GLU A 90 -14.53 -2.12 5.29
N ASP A 91 -15.27 -1.22 5.94
CA ASP A 91 -14.74 -0.45 7.07
C ASP A 91 -14.75 -1.33 8.32
N ILE A 92 -13.57 -1.59 8.89
CA ILE A 92 -13.41 -2.44 10.08
C ILE A 92 -12.89 -1.66 11.30
N ASN A 93 -12.87 -0.33 11.23
CA ASN A 93 -12.63 0.55 12.38
C ASN A 93 -13.83 0.59 13.35
#